data_AF-A0A3N5QZ04-F1
#
_entry.id   AF-A0A3N5QZ04-F1
#
_cell.length_a   1.000
_cell.length_b   1.000
_cell.length_c   1.000
_cell.angle_alpha   90.00
_cell.angle_beta   90.00
_cell.angle_gamma   90.00
#
_symmetry.space_group_name_H-M   'P 1'
#
loop_
_entity.id
_entity.type
_entity.pdbx_description
1 polymer ?
#
loop_
_entity_poly.entity_id
_entity_poly.type
_entity_poly.pdbx_seq_one_letter_code
_entity_poly.pdbx_strand_id
1 'polypeptide(L)'
;MSKECIQTKELMQTVLDGTLWGEKRAGFEQHLAQCRNCRTEFRAFQISLDLLVSLPVPKPGSGFVADTVKKAVLAKQMQRRQHRLLSWIMTLVILSTSMLMVRGWFETAQSDPNRMLAGLFTGFTEFWALISGLLQTVSALAATFWTLIKAIPPWSSSGWGTFYAEVAIALAITLSLSFILKFRRSKVRTMIFSF
;
A
#
# COMPACT_ATOMS: atom_id res chain seq x y z
N MET A 1 -3.78 3.84 42.32
CA MET A 1 -4.18 4.27 40.95
C MET A 1 -4.93 3.10 40.32
N SER A 2 -6.20 3.26 39.94
CA SER A 2 -7.00 2.14 39.40
C SER A 2 -6.56 1.78 37.97
N LYS A 3 -6.76 0.52 37.55
CA LYS A 3 -6.45 0.07 36.18
C LYS A 3 -7.17 0.90 35.11
N GLU A 4 -8.38 1.35 35.40
CA GLU A 4 -9.19 2.18 34.51
C GLU A 4 -8.59 3.57 34.27
N CYS A 5 -7.94 4.17 35.27
CA CYS A 5 -7.27 5.46 35.08
C CYS A 5 -6.06 5.34 34.14
N ILE A 6 -5.35 4.22 34.18
CA ILE A 6 -4.21 3.96 33.27
C ILE A 6 -4.72 3.86 31.83
N GLN A 7 -5.76 3.05 31.60
CA GLN A 7 -6.38 2.92 30.28
C GLN A 7 -6.94 4.25 29.76
N THR A 8 -7.58 5.03 30.63
CA THR A 8 -8.11 6.35 30.26
C THR A 8 -7.00 7.29 29.81
N LYS A 9 -5.84 7.30 30.47
CA LYS A 9 -4.69 8.14 30.08
C LYS A 9 -4.16 7.78 28.69
N GLU A 10 -4.09 6.50 28.35
CA GLU A 10 -3.71 6.06 26.99
C GLU A 10 -4.73 6.54 25.93
N LEU A 11 -6.03 6.52 26.28
CA LEU A 11 -7.08 7.01 25.39
C LEU A 11 -7.10 8.53 25.22
N MET A 12 -6.57 9.32 26.17
CA MET A 12 -6.57 10.78 26.09
C MET A 12 -5.91 11.28 24.79
N GLN A 13 -4.75 10.75 24.43
CA GLN A 13 -4.04 11.14 23.20
C GLN A 13 -4.89 10.85 21.95
N THR A 14 -5.49 9.66 21.91
CA THR A 14 -6.35 9.23 20.79
C THR A 14 -7.58 10.15 20.62
N VAL A 15 -8.15 10.62 21.74
CA VAL A 15 -9.26 11.60 21.73
C VAL A 15 -8.80 12.97 21.24
N LEU A 16 -7.64 13.45 21.71
CA LEU A 16 -7.09 14.75 21.29
C LEU A 16 -6.73 14.76 19.80
N ASP A 17 -6.29 13.62 19.26
CA ASP A 17 -6.04 13.43 17.83
C ASP A 17 -7.33 13.31 16.99
N GLY A 18 -8.51 13.28 17.63
CA GLY A 18 -9.80 13.12 16.95
C GLY A 18 -10.02 11.73 16.34
N THR A 19 -9.29 10.71 16.79
CA THR A 19 -9.35 9.35 16.22
C THR A 19 -10.18 8.36 17.05
N LEU A 20 -10.66 8.75 18.23
CA LEU A 20 -11.52 7.92 19.07
C LEU A 20 -13.02 8.12 18.77
N TRP A 21 -13.73 7.03 18.47
CA TRP A 21 -15.15 7.03 18.09
C TRP A 21 -15.93 5.90 18.78
N GLY A 22 -17.26 6.01 18.79
CA GLY A 22 -18.18 4.96 19.23
C GLY A 22 -18.13 4.67 20.73
N GLU A 23 -18.30 3.40 21.10
CA GLU A 23 -18.40 2.92 22.48
C GLU A 23 -17.18 3.30 23.34
N LYS A 24 -15.98 3.27 22.77
CA LYS A 24 -14.75 3.66 23.48
C LYS A 24 -14.76 5.12 23.91
N ARG A 25 -15.36 6.01 23.09
CA ARG A 25 -15.50 7.42 23.42
C ARG A 25 -16.52 7.63 24.55
N ALA A 26 -17.64 6.92 24.50
CA ALA A 26 -18.64 6.96 25.57
C ALA A 26 -18.06 6.49 26.92
N GLY A 27 -17.29 5.39 26.93
CA GLY A 27 -16.62 4.89 28.14
C GLY A 27 -15.57 5.88 28.68
N PHE A 28 -14.81 6.53 27.80
CA PHE A 28 -13.86 7.58 28.19
C PHE A 28 -14.57 8.79 28.83
N GLU A 29 -15.63 9.29 28.19
CA GLU A 29 -16.42 10.42 28.69
C GLU A 29 -17.09 10.09 30.03
N GLN A 30 -17.60 8.86 30.18
CA GLN A 30 -18.13 8.35 31.44
C GLN A 30 -17.06 8.34 32.55
N HIS A 31 -15.85 7.87 32.26
CA HIS A 31 -14.77 7.88 33.25
C HIS A 31 -14.38 9.32 33.64
N LEU A 32 -14.31 10.26 32.69
CA LEU A 32 -14.05 11.66 32.99
C LEU A 32 -15.12 12.29 33.89
N ALA A 33 -16.38 11.89 33.74
CA ALA A 33 -17.48 12.33 34.60
C ALA A 33 -17.33 11.85 36.05
N GLN A 34 -16.68 10.69 36.27
CA GLN A 34 -16.51 10.09 37.59
C GLN A 34 -15.17 10.43 38.24
N CYS A 35 -14.08 10.54 37.47
CA CYS A 35 -12.73 10.75 38.00
C CYS A 35 -12.27 12.20 37.85
N ARG A 36 -12.18 12.93 38.98
CA ARG A 36 -11.71 14.33 39.02
C ARG A 36 -10.27 14.49 38.52
N ASN A 37 -9.38 13.54 38.84
CA ASN A 37 -7.97 13.63 38.47
C ASN A 37 -7.79 13.53 36.94
N CYS A 38 -8.37 12.51 36.31
CA CYS A 38 -8.31 12.35 34.85
C CYS A 38 -8.98 13.52 34.12
N ARG A 39 -10.07 14.08 34.65
CA ARG A 39 -10.71 15.28 34.09
C ARG A 39 -9.80 16.52 34.13
N THR A 40 -9.11 16.71 35.25
CA THR A 40 -8.20 17.86 35.43
C THR A 40 -7.01 17.75 34.47
N GLU A 41 -6.43 16.56 34.36
CA GLU A 41 -5.33 16.26 33.44
C GLU A 41 -5.75 16.44 31.98
N PHE A 42 -6.92 15.91 31.59
CA PHE A 42 -7.43 16.08 30.23
C PHE A 42 -7.70 17.55 29.88
N ARG A 43 -8.26 18.33 30.82
CA ARG A 43 -8.48 19.77 30.63
C ARG A 43 -7.15 20.53 30.47
N ALA A 44 -6.10 20.14 31.19
CA ALA A 44 -4.78 20.75 31.03
C ALA A 44 -4.19 20.49 29.62
N PHE A 45 -4.41 19.29 29.06
CA PHE A 45 -4.03 19.00 27.67
C PHE A 45 -4.85 19.82 26.67
N GLN A 46 -6.16 19.94 26.87
CA GLN A 46 -7.02 20.77 26.01
C GLN A 46 -6.56 22.23 25.98
N ILE A 47 -6.23 22.81 27.14
CA ILE A 47 -5.72 24.19 27.23
C ILE A 47 -4.37 24.32 26.51
N SER A 48 -3.48 23.35 26.66
CA SER A 48 -2.18 23.35 25.95
C SER A 48 -2.36 23.31 24.43
N LEU A 49 -3.28 22.50 23.93
CA LEU A 49 -3.58 22.44 22.50
C LEU A 49 -4.25 23.71 21.99
N ASP A 50 -5.19 24.28 22.76
CA ASP A 50 -5.85 25.53 22.41
C ASP A 50 -4.83 26.68 22.30
N LEU A 51 -3.85 26.73 23.21
CA LEU A 51 -2.73 27.66 23.14
C LEU A 51 -1.88 27.44 21.88
N LEU A 52 -1.56 26.19 21.53
CA LEU A 52 -0.81 25.88 20.31
C LEU A 52 -1.58 26.27 19.04
N VAL A 53 -2.90 26.08 19.01
CA VAL A 53 -3.77 26.47 17.89
C VAL A 53 -3.89 27.99 17.78
N SER A 54 -3.84 28.71 18.91
CA SER A 54 -3.88 30.18 18.93
C SER A 54 -2.61 30.84 18.39
N LEU A 55 -1.50 30.10 18.28
CA LEU A 55 -0.26 30.63 17.73
C LEU A 55 -0.46 31.00 16.25
N PRO A 56 0.06 32.17 15.82
CA PRO A 56 -0.05 32.57 14.42
C PRO A 56 0.64 31.54 13.53
N VAL A 57 -0.13 30.94 12.62
CA VAL A 57 0.42 30.00 11.64
C VAL A 57 1.40 30.77 10.75
N PRO A 58 2.68 30.37 10.68
CA PRO A 58 3.67 31.07 9.87
C PRO A 58 3.21 31.03 8.41
N LYS A 59 3.13 32.20 7.79
CA LYS A 59 2.75 32.29 6.38
C LYS A 59 3.84 31.62 5.55
N PRO A 60 3.51 30.59 4.74
CA PRO A 60 4.51 29.96 3.89
C PRO A 60 5.05 30.98 2.89
N GLY A 61 6.34 30.86 2.53
CA GLY A 61 6.96 31.70 1.50
C GLY A 61 6.19 31.65 0.18
N SER A 62 6.26 32.71 -0.61
CA SER A 62 5.43 32.92 -1.82
C SER A 62 5.54 31.84 -2.90
N GLY A 63 6.55 30.95 -2.85
CA GLY A 63 6.69 29.78 -3.75
C GLY A 63 6.23 28.44 -3.18
N PHE A 64 6.06 28.31 -1.86
CA PHE A 64 5.88 26.99 -1.22
C PHE A 64 4.58 26.30 -1.63
N VAL A 65 3.48 27.05 -1.71
CA VAL A 65 2.18 26.50 -2.11
C VAL A 65 2.24 26.06 -3.56
N ALA A 66 2.79 26.89 -4.45
CA ALA A 66 2.92 26.56 -5.87
C ALA A 66 3.78 25.30 -6.08
N ASP A 67 4.93 25.21 -5.41
CA ASP A 67 5.83 24.07 -5.54
C ASP A 67 5.28 22.79 -4.92
N THR A 68 4.68 22.88 -3.74
CA THR A 68 4.13 21.71 -3.05
C THR A 68 2.91 21.16 -3.79
N VAL A 69 2.00 22.05 -4.23
CA VAL A 69 0.86 21.66 -5.05
C VAL A 69 1.33 21.08 -6.38
N LYS A 70 2.31 21.70 -7.04
CA LYS A 70 2.88 21.17 -8.30
C LYS A 70 3.47 19.77 -8.10
N LYS A 71 4.27 19.56 -7.05
CA LYS A 71 4.84 18.23 -6.72
C LYS A 71 3.73 17.21 -6.42
N ALA A 72 2.73 17.57 -5.62
CA ALA A 72 1.61 16.69 -5.31
C ALA A 72 0.78 16.33 -6.54
N VAL A 73 0.54 17.29 -7.44
CA VAL A 73 -0.18 17.08 -8.71
C VAL A 73 0.64 16.19 -9.63
N LEU A 74 1.94 16.44 -9.80
CA LEU A 74 2.83 15.62 -10.64
C LEU A 74 2.90 14.17 -10.13
N ALA A 75 3.07 13.97 -8.82
CA ALA A 75 3.06 12.64 -8.21
C ALA A 75 1.73 11.91 -8.47
N LYS A 76 0.59 12.62 -8.35
CA LYS A 76 -0.74 12.06 -8.63
C LYS A 76 -0.94 11.74 -10.11
N GLN A 77 -0.39 12.55 -11.02
CA GLN A 77 -0.43 12.30 -12.46
C GLN A 77 0.39 11.08 -12.86
N MET A 78 1.62 10.95 -12.36
CA MET A 78 2.48 9.78 -12.61
C MET A 78 1.80 8.50 -12.14
N GLN A 79 1.18 8.54 -10.96
CA GLN A 79 0.45 7.39 -10.43
C GLN A 79 -0.73 7.00 -11.34
N ARG A 80 -1.49 7.97 -11.87
CA ARG A 80 -2.60 7.69 -12.81
C ARG A 80 -2.09 7.08 -14.12
N ARG A 81 -0.95 7.53 -14.64
CA ARG A 81 -0.34 6.94 -15.85
C ARG A 81 0.06 5.49 -15.62
N GLN A 82 0.71 5.20 -14.50
CA GLN A 82 1.08 3.83 -14.13
C GLN A 82 -0.16 2.93 -14.00
N HIS A 83 -1.22 3.40 -13.34
CA HIS A 83 -2.47 2.64 -13.24
C HIS A 83 -3.12 2.38 -14.60
N ARG A 84 -3.11 3.36 -15.51
CA ARG A 84 -3.62 3.14 -16.87
C ARG A 84 -2.80 2.08 -17.61
N LEU A 85 -1.48 2.20 -17.62
CA LEU A 85 -0.60 1.23 -18.28
C LEU A 85 -0.80 -0.19 -17.73
N LEU A 86 -0.89 -0.33 -16.41
CA LEU A 86 -1.14 -1.62 -15.79
C LEU A 86 -2.53 -2.17 -16.11
N SER A 87 -3.55 -1.31 -16.17
CA SER A 87 -4.89 -1.72 -16.61
C SER A 87 -4.88 -2.22 -18.06
N TRP A 88 -4.11 -1.58 -18.95
CA TRP A 88 -3.92 -2.05 -20.33
C TRP A 88 -3.18 -3.38 -20.38
N ILE A 89 -2.13 -3.58 -19.58
CA ILE A 89 -1.42 -4.87 -19.51
C ILE A 89 -2.35 -5.98 -19.02
N MET A 90 -3.11 -5.74 -17.94
CA MET A 90 -4.02 -6.73 -17.38
C MET A 90 -5.14 -7.10 -18.37
N THR A 91 -5.68 -6.12 -19.11
CA THR A 91 -6.69 -6.40 -20.13
C THR A 91 -6.14 -7.23 -21.29
N LEU A 92 -4.90 -6.96 -21.74
CA LEU A 92 -4.23 -7.78 -22.75
C LEU A 92 -3.96 -9.21 -22.26
N VAL A 93 -3.53 -9.38 -21.01
CA VAL A 93 -3.31 -10.72 -20.41
C VAL A 93 -4.63 -11.50 -20.34
N ILE A 94 -5.71 -10.86 -19.90
CA ILE A 94 -7.04 -11.51 -19.83
C ILE A 94 -7.54 -11.88 -21.23
N LEU A 95 -7.43 -10.98 -22.22
CA LEU A 95 -7.82 -11.25 -23.60
C LEU A 95 -7.01 -12.40 -24.21
N SER A 96 -5.69 -12.39 -24.03
CA SER A 96 -4.80 -13.46 -24.50
C SER A 96 -5.19 -14.80 -23.89
N THR A 97 -5.40 -14.86 -22.57
CA THR A 97 -5.81 -16.07 -21.87
C THR A 97 -7.18 -16.57 -22.34
N SER A 98 -8.14 -15.66 -22.52
CA SER A 98 -9.47 -16.00 -23.04
C SER A 98 -9.40 -16.56 -24.46
N MET A 99 -8.53 -16.01 -25.31
CA MET A 99 -8.36 -16.46 -26.68
C MET A 99 -7.73 -17.86 -26.74
N LEU A 100 -6.79 -18.18 -25.85
CA LEU A 100 -6.25 -19.53 -25.70
C LEU A 100 -7.32 -20.53 -25.26
N MET A 101 -8.20 -20.15 -24.33
CA MET A 101 -9.33 -21.00 -23.91
C MET A 101 -10.31 -21.29 -25.05
N VAL A 102 -10.68 -20.27 -25.83
CA VAL A 102 -11.58 -20.44 -27.00
C VAL A 102 -10.93 -21.31 -28.07
N ARG A 103 -9.64 -21.11 -28.34
CA ARG A 103 -8.90 -21.93 -29.29
C ARG A 103 -8.88 -23.41 -28.87
N GLY A 104 -8.57 -23.69 -27.60
CA GLY A 104 -8.59 -25.04 -27.05
C GLY A 104 -9.99 -25.68 -27.11
N TRP A 105 -11.04 -24.89 -26.85
CA TRP A 105 -12.44 -25.33 -27.04
C TRP A 105 -12.77 -25.68 -28.49
N PHE A 106 -12.34 -24.88 -29.46
CA PHE A 106 -12.65 -25.11 -30.87
C PHE A 106 -11.95 -26.37 -31.42
N GLU A 107 -10.68 -26.58 -31.06
CA GLU A 107 -9.93 -27.78 -31.44
C GLU A 107 -10.53 -29.04 -30.79
N THR A 108 -11.03 -28.95 -29.56
CA THR A 108 -11.64 -30.09 -28.86
C THR A 108 -13.06 -30.41 -29.33
N ALA A 109 -13.88 -29.40 -29.66
CA ALA A 109 -15.26 -29.61 -30.14
C ALA A 109 -15.35 -30.39 -31.47
N GLN A 110 -14.27 -30.43 -32.26
CA GLN A 110 -14.19 -31.21 -33.49
C GLN A 110 -13.70 -32.66 -33.31
N SER A 111 -13.28 -33.06 -32.11
CA SER A 111 -12.66 -34.38 -31.87
C SER A 111 -13.39 -35.20 -30.80
N ASP A 112 -13.25 -36.54 -30.89
CA ASP A 112 -13.83 -37.51 -29.96
C ASP A 112 -13.72 -37.07 -28.48
N PRO A 113 -14.76 -37.25 -27.64
CA PRO A 113 -14.77 -36.78 -26.25
C PRO A 113 -13.63 -37.33 -25.39
N ASN A 114 -13.04 -38.48 -25.74
CA ASN A 114 -11.86 -39.02 -25.06
C ASN A 114 -10.58 -38.21 -25.31
N ARG A 115 -10.49 -37.44 -26.41
CA ARG A 115 -9.38 -36.51 -26.68
C ARG A 115 -9.53 -35.19 -25.92
N MET A 116 -10.71 -34.90 -25.39
CA MET A 116 -11.04 -33.65 -24.69
C MET A 116 -10.24 -33.48 -23.38
N LEU A 117 -10.12 -34.56 -22.58
CA LEU A 117 -9.32 -34.53 -21.35
C LEU A 117 -7.82 -34.38 -21.65
N ALA A 118 -7.32 -35.03 -22.71
CA ALA A 118 -5.92 -34.92 -23.09
C ALA A 118 -5.55 -33.50 -23.56
N GLY A 119 -6.43 -32.84 -24.34
CA GLY A 119 -6.20 -31.47 -24.82
C GLY A 119 -6.21 -30.39 -23.74
N LEU A 120 -7.03 -30.55 -22.69
CA LEU A 120 -7.02 -29.64 -21.54
C LEU A 120 -5.70 -29.71 -20.75
N PHE A 121 -5.15 -30.92 -20.60
CA PHE A 121 -3.87 -31.12 -19.95
C PHE A 121 -2.73 -30.50 -20.78
N THR A 122 -2.68 -30.70 -22.10
CA THR A 122 -1.62 -30.14 -22.94
C THR A 122 -1.65 -28.62 -22.95
N GLY A 123 -2.82 -28.00 -23.15
CA GLY A 123 -2.96 -26.54 -23.10
C GLY A 123 -2.56 -25.95 -21.75
N PHE A 124 -2.88 -26.63 -20.64
CA PHE A 124 -2.44 -26.21 -19.31
C PHE A 124 -0.92 -26.31 -19.14
N THR A 125 -0.28 -27.37 -19.66
CA THR A 125 1.18 -27.52 -19.58
C THR A 125 1.93 -26.47 -20.40
N GLU A 126 1.46 -26.09 -21.58
CA GLU A 126 2.07 -25.02 -22.39
C GLU A 126 1.91 -23.65 -21.71
N PHE A 127 0.74 -23.38 -21.15
CA PHE A 127 0.51 -22.18 -20.35
C PHE A 127 1.42 -22.12 -19.12
N TRP A 128 1.57 -23.25 -18.41
CA TRP A 128 2.45 -23.34 -17.25
C TRP A 128 3.93 -23.18 -17.64
N ALA A 129 4.34 -23.69 -18.79
CA ALA A 129 5.67 -23.48 -19.34
C ALA A 129 5.95 -21.99 -19.64
N LEU A 130 4.96 -21.27 -20.17
CA LEU A 130 5.08 -19.81 -20.37
C LEU A 130 5.21 -19.05 -19.04
N ILE A 131 4.37 -19.37 -18.05
CA ILE A 131 4.44 -18.73 -16.73
C ILE A 131 5.78 -19.00 -16.05
N SER A 132 6.21 -20.26 -16.02
CA SER A 132 7.46 -20.65 -15.37
C SER A 132 8.67 -20.03 -16.07
N GLY A 133 8.68 -19.97 -17.41
CA GLY A 133 9.70 -19.25 -18.17
C GLY A 133 9.75 -17.75 -17.81
N LEU A 134 8.59 -17.10 -17.68
CA LEU A 134 8.51 -15.71 -17.26
C LEU A 134 9.04 -15.51 -15.83
N LEU A 135 8.68 -16.41 -14.91
CA LEU A 135 9.21 -16.41 -13.55
C LEU A 135 10.74 -16.56 -13.52
N GLN A 136 11.28 -17.42 -14.38
CA GLN A 136 12.72 -17.67 -14.48
C GLN A 136 13.47 -16.46 -15.06
N THR A 137 12.88 -15.74 -16.03
CA THR A 137 13.48 -14.48 -16.52
C THR A 137 13.49 -13.41 -15.43
N VAL A 138 12.44 -13.32 -14.61
CA VAL A 138 12.37 -12.38 -13.49
C VAL A 138 13.40 -12.72 -12.42
N SER A 139 13.58 -14.00 -12.08
CA SER A 139 14.59 -14.42 -11.10
C SER A 139 16.01 -14.24 -11.63
N ALA A 140 16.25 -14.46 -12.92
CA ALA A 140 17.53 -14.18 -13.57
C ALA A 140 17.86 -12.68 -13.54
N LEU A 141 16.88 -11.81 -13.84
CA LEU A 141 17.04 -10.36 -13.70
C LEU A 141 17.36 -9.97 -12.25
N ALA A 142 16.67 -10.55 -11.26
CA ALA A 142 16.97 -10.30 -9.86
C ALA A 142 18.40 -10.74 -9.47
N ALA A 143 18.87 -11.86 -10.01
CA ALA A 143 20.24 -12.33 -9.81
C ALA A 143 21.28 -11.39 -10.45
N THR A 144 21.04 -10.94 -11.68
CA THR A 144 21.93 -9.96 -12.35
C THR A 144 21.97 -8.62 -11.61
N PHE A 145 20.82 -8.18 -11.08
CA PHE A 145 20.73 -6.99 -10.24
C PHE A 145 21.55 -7.17 -8.94
N TRP A 146 21.49 -8.34 -8.32
CA TRP A 146 22.30 -8.66 -7.14
C TRP A 146 23.80 -8.66 -7.44
N THR A 147 24.22 -9.18 -8.60
CA THR A 147 25.63 -9.10 -9.02
C THR A 147 26.07 -7.68 -9.30
N LEU A 148 25.20 -6.85 -9.87
CA LEU A 148 25.44 -5.42 -10.08
C LEU A 148 25.63 -4.67 -8.75
N ILE A 149 24.80 -4.97 -7.74
CA ILE A 149 24.97 -4.42 -6.38
C ILE A 149 26.34 -4.79 -5.81
N LYS A 150 26.77 -6.05 -5.96
CA LYS A 150 28.09 -6.50 -5.49
C LYS A 150 29.27 -5.89 -6.26
N ALA A 151 29.07 -5.47 -7.51
CA ALA A 151 30.10 -4.88 -8.35
C ALA A 151 30.33 -3.38 -8.06
N ILE A 152 29.47 -2.74 -7.26
CA ILE A 152 29.70 -1.38 -6.77
C ILE A 152 30.92 -1.43 -5.83
N PRO A 153 32.04 -0.75 -6.15
CA PRO A 153 33.29 -0.94 -5.41
C PRO A 153 33.16 -0.49 -3.93
N PRO A 154 33.93 -1.08 -3.00
CA PRO A 154 33.80 -0.84 -1.56
C PRO A 154 34.32 0.51 -1.04
N TRP A 155 34.62 1.48 -1.91
CA TRP A 155 34.93 2.87 -1.51
C TRP A 155 33.78 3.63 -0.82
N SER A 156 32.62 2.99 -0.57
CA SER A 156 31.74 3.34 0.55
C SER A 156 32.18 2.65 1.86
N SER A 157 33.47 2.72 2.19
CA SER A 157 34.01 2.24 3.48
C SER A 157 33.61 3.15 4.66
N SER A 158 33.01 4.30 4.38
CA SER A 158 32.12 4.94 5.34
C SER A 158 30.83 4.12 5.35
N GLY A 159 30.36 3.65 6.51
CA GLY A 159 29.28 2.65 6.72
C GLY A 159 27.90 2.88 6.08
N TRP A 160 27.81 3.72 5.05
CA TRP A 160 26.66 4.01 4.22
C TRP A 160 26.39 2.95 3.13
N GLY A 161 27.35 2.10 2.75
CA GLY A 161 27.14 1.10 1.69
C GLY A 161 26.09 0.02 2.05
N THR A 162 26.20 -0.52 3.26
CA THR A 162 25.18 -1.42 3.84
C THR A 162 23.86 -0.68 4.05
N PHE A 163 23.93 0.59 4.45
CA PHE A 163 22.76 1.45 4.60
C PHE A 163 21.99 1.62 3.27
N TYR A 164 22.67 1.88 2.14
CA TYR A 164 22.01 2.02 0.84
C TYR A 164 21.44 0.70 0.30
N ALA A 165 22.11 -0.43 0.54
CA ALA A 165 21.60 -1.73 0.15
C ALA A 165 20.34 -2.12 0.96
N GLU A 166 20.34 -1.89 2.28
CA GLU A 166 19.15 -2.10 3.10
C GLU A 166 18.04 -1.11 2.75
N VAL A 167 18.37 0.15 2.50
CA VAL A 167 17.39 1.16 2.03
C VAL A 167 16.81 0.76 0.67
N ALA A 168 17.59 0.20 -0.26
CA ALA A 168 17.12 -0.23 -1.57
C ALA A 168 16.21 -1.47 -1.49
N ILE A 169 16.55 -2.46 -0.66
CA ILE A 169 15.70 -3.64 -0.41
C ILE A 169 14.42 -3.22 0.31
N ALA A 170 14.53 -2.38 1.33
CA ALA A 170 13.39 -1.81 2.04
C ALA A 170 12.49 -1.01 1.08
N LEU A 171 13.06 -0.24 0.14
CA LEU A 171 12.33 0.46 -0.92
C LEU A 171 11.64 -0.50 -1.89
N ALA A 172 12.32 -1.57 -2.33
CA ALA A 172 11.72 -2.56 -3.22
C ALA A 172 10.54 -3.28 -2.55
N ILE A 173 10.69 -3.68 -1.28
CA ILE A 173 9.64 -4.32 -0.49
C ILE A 173 8.50 -3.34 -0.21
N THR A 174 8.79 -2.10 0.20
CA THR A 174 7.74 -1.09 0.46
C THR A 174 7.03 -0.68 -0.82
N LEU A 175 7.69 -0.60 -1.97
CA LEU A 175 7.05 -0.35 -3.26
C LEU A 175 6.15 -1.52 -3.66
N SER A 176 6.60 -2.76 -3.46
CA SER A 176 5.82 -3.98 -3.74
C SER A 176 4.60 -4.11 -2.83
N LEU A 177 4.75 -3.88 -1.52
CA LEU A 177 3.65 -3.91 -0.55
C LEU A 177 2.71 -2.71 -0.74
N SER A 178 3.23 -1.52 -1.00
CA SER A 178 2.41 -0.36 -1.33
C SER A 178 1.61 -0.60 -2.60
N PHE A 179 2.18 -1.29 -3.58
CA PHE A 179 1.49 -1.68 -4.81
C PHE A 179 0.30 -2.62 -4.52
N ILE A 180 0.51 -3.65 -3.71
CA ILE A 180 -0.52 -4.63 -3.31
C ILE A 180 -1.61 -3.98 -2.44
N LEU A 181 -1.23 -3.21 -1.41
CA LEU A 181 -2.18 -2.58 -0.49
C LEU A 181 -2.99 -1.46 -1.15
N LYS A 182 -2.41 -0.74 -2.11
CA LYS A 182 -3.08 0.31 -2.88
C LYS A 182 -4.08 -0.28 -3.88
N PHE A 183 -3.79 -1.45 -4.44
CA PHE A 183 -4.78 -2.26 -5.17
C PHE A 183 -5.97 -2.62 -4.28
N ARG A 184 -5.71 -3.01 -3.02
CA ARG A 184 -6.76 -3.39 -2.08
C ARG A 184 -7.62 -2.18 -1.64
N ARG A 185 -7.02 -1.02 -1.34
CA ARG A 185 -7.76 0.21 -0.96
C ARG A 185 -8.52 0.84 -2.13
N SER A 186 -8.04 0.74 -3.37
CA SER A 186 -8.75 1.23 -4.55
C SER A 186 -10.09 0.52 -4.75
N LYS A 187 -10.14 -0.79 -4.45
CA LYS A 187 -11.36 -1.59 -4.59
C LYS A 187 -12.42 -1.25 -3.52
N VAL A 188 -11.99 -0.83 -2.33
CA VAL A 188 -12.89 -0.45 -1.22
C VAL A 188 -13.51 0.94 -1.43
N ARG A 189 -12.77 1.90 -2.02
CA ARG A 189 -13.29 3.26 -2.23
C ARG A 189 -14.34 3.35 -3.34
N THR A 190 -14.34 2.44 -4.30
CA THR A 190 -15.41 2.36 -5.33
C THR A 190 -16.72 1.77 -4.82
N MET A 191 -16.74 1.04 -3.69
CA MET A 191 -17.99 0.52 -3.11
C MET A 191 -18.70 1.51 -2.17
N ILE A 192 -18.01 2.53 -1.65
CA ILE A 192 -18.57 3.48 -0.68
C ILE A 192 -19.30 4.66 -1.36
N PHE A 193 -19.13 4.84 -2.68
CA PHE A 193 -19.74 5.94 -3.45
C PHE A 193 -20.86 5.50 -4.40
N SER A 194 -21.41 4.28 -4.23
CA SER A 194 -22.54 3.76 -5.00
C SER A 194 -23.84 3.66 -4.18
N PHE A 195 -24.01 4.54 -3.19
CA PHE A 195 -25.24 4.80 -2.45
C PHE A 195 -25.46 6.31 -2.42
#